data_AF-A0A0F8Y911-F1
#
_entry.id   AF-A0A0F8Y911-F1
#
_cell.length_a   1.000
_cell.length_b   1.000
_cell.length_c   1.000
_cell.angle_alpha   90.00
_cell.angle_beta   90.00
_cell.angle_gamma   90.00
#
_symmetry.space_group_name_H-M   'P 1'
#
loop_
_entity.id
_entity.type
_entity.pdbx_description
1 polymer ?
#
loop_
_entity_poly.entity_id
_entity_poly.type
_entity_poly.pdbx_seq_one_letter_code
_entity_poly.pdbx_strand_id
1 'polypeptide(L)'
;MLDADKKILRVDMGTLTTRFENIRDDWKYLGGRGLSSAIVNAEVPGRCDALGKLNKFVVAPGMITGTTAPSSGSLSVGGKS
;
A
#
# COMPACT_ATOMS: atom_id res chain seq x y z
N MET A 1 -21.48 7.38 -0.27
CA MET A 1 -21.15 6.07 -0.89
C MET A 1 -19.63 5.88 -1.08
N LEU A 2 -18.78 6.56 -0.29
CA LEU A 2 -17.31 6.44 -0.37
C LEU A 2 -16.68 5.98 0.97
N ASP A 3 -17.49 5.48 1.89
CA ASP A 3 -17.09 4.98 3.21
C ASP A 3 -17.06 3.45 3.26
N ALA A 4 -16.60 2.81 2.18
CA ALA A 4 -16.20 1.42 2.29
C ALA A 4 -14.91 1.40 3.12
N ASP A 5 -14.93 0.70 4.26
CA ASP A 5 -13.76 0.44 5.11
C ASP A 5 -12.56 0.07 4.24
N LYS A 6 -11.67 1.04 4.02
CA LYS A 6 -10.47 0.81 3.20
C LYS A 6 -9.59 -0.16 3.97
N LYS A 7 -9.42 -1.35 3.41
CA LYS A 7 -8.62 -2.42 3.99
C LYS A 7 -7.31 -2.60 3.23
N ILE A 8 -6.25 -2.91 3.95
CA ILE A 8 -4.97 -3.33 3.40
C ILE A 8 -4.87 -4.84 3.55
N LEU A 9 -4.61 -5.52 2.44
CA LEU A 9 -4.19 -6.92 2.46
C LEU A 9 -2.69 -6.98 2.78
N ARG A 10 -2.35 -7.55 3.93
CA ARG A 10 -0.96 -7.88 4.29
C ARG A 10 -0.69 -9.32 3.93
N VAL A 11 0.38 -9.54 3.17
CA VAL A 11 0.87 -10.86 2.81
C VAL A 11 2.26 -11.02 3.40
N ASP A 12 2.45 -12.02 4.25
CA ASP A 12 3.76 -12.41 4.76
C ASP A 12 4.23 -13.65 4.01
N MET A 13 5.26 -13.50 3.18
CA MET A 13 5.83 -14.60 2.39
C MET A 13 6.78 -15.50 3.17
N GLY A 14 7.21 -15.10 4.38
CA GLY A 14 8.01 -15.93 5.26
C GLY A 14 7.16 -16.96 6.01
N THR A 15 5.93 -16.60 6.36
CA THR A 15 4.96 -17.49 7.03
C THR A 15 3.82 -17.97 6.14
N LEU A 16 3.72 -17.45 4.91
CA LEU A 16 2.63 -17.70 3.96
C LEU A 16 1.24 -17.34 4.52
N THR A 17 1.18 -16.29 5.34
CA THR A 17 -0.08 -15.84 5.96
C THR A 17 -0.61 -14.59 5.28
N THR A 18 -1.93 -14.44 5.27
CA THR A 18 -2.62 -13.26 4.78
C THR A 18 -3.57 -12.72 5.82
N ARG A 19 -3.64 -11.39 5.94
CA ARG A 19 -4.59 -10.72 6.84
C ARG A 19 -5.06 -9.41 6.27
N PHE A 20 -6.30 -9.06 6.58
CA PHE A 20 -6.84 -7.74 6.29
C PHE A 20 -6.69 -6.85 7.52
N GLU A 21 -6.08 -5.69 7.33
CA GLU A 21 -5.97 -4.64 8.33
C GLU A 21 -6.77 -3.42 7.87
N ASN A 22 -7.38 -2.69 8.79
CA ASN A 22 -7.99 -1.41 8.47
C ASN A 22 -6.89 -0.36 8.21
N ILE A 23 -7.13 0.55 7.27
CA ILE A 23 -6.26 1.69 7.06
C ILE A 23 -6.22 2.57 8.32
N ARG A 24 -5.01 2.97 8.72
CA ARG A 24 -4.79 3.98 9.76
C ARG A 24 -5.40 5.32 9.35
N ASP A 25 -5.92 6.09 10.31
CA ASP A 25 -6.51 7.41 10.03
C ASP A 25 -5.56 8.34 9.26
N ASP A 26 -4.26 8.29 9.57
CA ASP A 26 -3.21 9.06 8.89
C ASP A 26 -3.15 8.81 7.36
N TRP A 27 -3.58 7.64 6.90
CA TRP A 27 -3.50 7.23 5.49
C TRP A 27 -4.87 7.20 4.81
N LYS A 28 -5.94 7.55 5.52
CA LYS A 28 -7.33 7.48 5.03
C LYS A 28 -7.57 8.25 3.74
N TYR A 29 -6.86 9.37 3.59
CA TYR A 29 -6.97 10.28 2.44
C TYR A 29 -5.88 10.08 1.38
N LEU A 30 -5.01 9.08 1.56
CA LEU A 30 -3.94 8.77 0.61
C LEU A 30 -4.38 7.69 -0.39
N GLY A 31 -3.78 7.73 -1.58
CA GLY A 31 -3.89 6.68 -2.59
C GLY A 31 -2.70 6.70 -3.54
N GLY A 32 -2.58 5.66 -4.35
CA GLY A 32 -1.48 5.48 -5.30
C GLY A 32 -0.11 5.66 -4.63
N ARG A 33 0.74 6.48 -5.26
CA ARG A 33 2.11 6.74 -4.79
C ARG A 33 2.16 7.34 -3.39
N GLY A 34 1.18 8.18 -3.03
CA GLY A 34 1.13 8.77 -1.69
C GLY A 34 0.96 7.72 -0.60
N LEU A 35 0.10 6.73 -0.85
CA LEU A 35 -0.11 5.61 0.08
C LEU A 35 1.11 4.69 0.14
N SER A 36 1.69 4.32 -1.01
CA SER A 36 2.86 3.43 -1.03
C SER A 36 4.07 4.05 -0.35
N SER A 37 4.34 5.34 -0.58
CA SER A 37 5.47 6.03 0.06
C SER A 37 5.27 6.21 1.57
N ALA A 38 4.04 6.49 2.01
CA ALA A 38 3.73 6.61 3.44
C ALA A 38 3.95 5.28 4.17
N ILE A 39 3.52 4.15 3.58
CA ILE A 39 3.73 2.82 4.15
C ILE A 39 5.22 2.48 4.21
N VAL A 40 5.96 2.69 3.11
CA VAL A 40 7.41 2.41 3.07
C VAL A 40 8.14 3.26 4.12
N ASN A 41 7.86 4.55 4.22
CA ASN A 41 8.52 5.43 5.18
C ASN A 41 8.20 5.07 6.64
N ALA A 42 6.97 4.62 6.93
CA ALA A 42 6.57 4.26 8.28
C ALA A 42 7.09 2.89 8.72
N GLU A 43 7.27 1.95 7.78
CA GLU A 43 7.43 0.54 8.11
C GLU A 43 8.75 -0.09 7.65
N VAL A 44 9.47 0.52 6.71
CA VAL A 44 10.74 0.00 6.19
C VAL A 44 11.91 0.74 6.83
N PRO A 45 12.87 0.02 7.47
CA PRO A 45 14.03 0.67 8.06
C PRO A 45 14.89 1.36 6.99
N GLY A 46 15.23 2.63 7.19
CA GLY A 46 15.98 3.42 6.20
C GLY A 46 17.33 2.84 5.80
N ARG A 47 17.97 2.02 6.66
CA ARG A 47 19.25 1.34 6.40
C ARG A 47 19.12 -0.14 5.95
N CYS A 48 17.91 -0.66 5.73
CA CYS A 48 17.77 -2.06 5.30
C CYS A 48 18.28 -2.27 3.87
N ASP A 49 18.64 -3.51 3.55
CA ASP A 49 18.95 -3.91 2.18
C ASP A 49 17.66 -3.89 1.32
N ALA A 50 17.76 -3.47 0.06
CA ALA A 50 16.61 -3.35 -0.84
C ALA A 50 16.02 -4.72 -1.24
N LEU A 51 16.83 -5.78 -1.27
CA LEU A 51 16.39 -7.15 -1.54
C LEU A 51 16.26 -7.98 -0.25
N GLY A 52 16.51 -7.37 0.89
CA GLY A 52 16.41 -8.00 2.20
C GLY A 52 14.97 -8.21 2.67
N LYS A 53 14.82 -9.11 3.64
CA LYS A 53 13.52 -9.49 4.24
C LYS A 53 12.77 -8.35 4.96
N LEU A 54 13.45 -7.25 5.22
CA LEU A 54 12.90 -6.07 5.90
C LEU A 54 12.28 -5.06 4.91
N ASN A 55 12.52 -5.21 3.60
CA ASN A 55 11.85 -4.38 2.61
C ASN A 55 10.39 -4.81 2.46
N LYS A 56 9.54 -3.86 2.12
CA LYS A 56 8.11 -4.09 1.87
C LYS A 56 7.79 -3.73 0.43
N PHE A 57 7.17 -4.67 -0.27
CA PHE A 57 6.61 -4.45 -1.59
C PHE A 57 5.15 -4.01 -1.45
N VAL A 58 4.86 -2.77 -1.84
CA VAL A 58 3.55 -2.15 -1.64
C VAL A 58 2.90 -1.88 -2.99
N VAL A 59 1.70 -2.42 -3.17
CA VAL A 59 0.86 -2.16 -4.35
C VAL A 59 -0.33 -1.33 -3.89
N ALA A 60 -0.42 -0.10 -4.40
CA ALA A 60 -1.43 0.88 -4.00
C ALA A 60 -2.21 1.37 -5.23
N PRO A 61 -3.53 1.10 -5.30
CA PRO A 61 -4.38 1.69 -6.34
C PRO A 61 -4.57 3.19 -6.12
N GLY A 62 -4.85 3.92 -7.20
CA GLY A 62 -5.22 5.34 -7.12
C GLY A 62 -6.55 5.55 -6.37
N MET A 63 -6.77 6.75 -5.84
CA MET A 63 -8.00 7.07 -5.08
C MET A 63 -9.28 6.91 -5.90
N ILE A 64 -9.20 7.10 -7.21
CA ILE A 64 -10.34 6.97 -8.14
C ILE A 64 -10.36 5.63 -8.87
N THR A 65 -9.43 4.72 -8.56
CA THR A 65 -9.32 3.44 -9.24
C THR A 65 -10.49 2.53 -8.92
N GLY A 66 -11.07 1.93 -9.96
CA GLY A 66 -12.30 1.14 -9.86
C GLY A 66 -13.58 1.94 -10.08
N THR A 67 -13.50 3.25 -10.33
CA THR A 67 -14.65 4.07 -10.75
C THR A 67 -14.81 4.08 -12.27
N THR A 68 -15.98 4.52 -12.76
CA THR A 68 -16.28 4.69 -14.19
C THR A 68 -15.57 5.89 -14.84
N ALA A 69 -14.75 6.62 -14.08
CA ALA A 69 -13.99 7.74 -14.62
C ALA A 69 -12.99 7.26 -15.68
N PRO A 70 -12.81 8.00 -16.80
CA PRO A 70 -11.83 7.65 -17.82
C PRO A 70 -10.42 7.67 -17.24
N SER A 71 -9.59 6.70 -17.66
CA SER A 71 -8.20 6.55 -17.20
C SER A 71 -8.03 6.31 -15.69
N SER A 72 -9.05 5.78 -15.00
CA SER A 72 -9.00 5.51 -13.56
C SER A 72 -8.21 4.25 -13.17
N GLY A 73 -7.75 3.43 -14.12
CA GLY A 73 -7.05 2.16 -13.88
C GLY A 73 -5.61 2.25 -13.35
N SER A 74 -5.17 3.39 -12.82
CA SER A 74 -3.78 3.59 -12.39
C SER A 74 -3.40 2.76 -11.16
N LEU A 75 -2.26 2.07 -11.24
CA LEU A 75 -1.65 1.33 -10.13
C LEU A 75 -0.28 1.92 -9.80
N SER A 76 0.03 2.06 -8.52
CA SER A 76 1.34 2.46 -8.03
C SER A 76 2.00 1.32 -7.28
N VAL A 77 3.27 1.09 -7.55
CA VAL A 77 4.08 0.08 -6.87
C VAL A 77 5.26 0.77 -6.22
N GLY A 78 5.49 0.49 -4.94
CA GLY A 78 6.53 1.12 -4.15
C GLY A 78 7.27 0.12 -3.27
N GLY A 79 8.54 0.41 -3.03
CA GLY A 79 9.44 -0.32 -2.17
C GLY A 79 10.76 0.42 -2.09
N LYS A 80 11.64 0.02 -1.18
CA LYS A 80 13.01 0.51 -1.19
C LYS A 80 13.75 -0.06 -2.41
N SER A 81 14.41 0.81 -3.18
CA SER A 81 15.32 0.47 -4.29
C SER A 81 16.76 0.40 -3.84
#